data_AF-A0A1G8CWM3-F1
#
_entry.id   AF-A0A1G8CWM3-F1
#
_cell.length_a   1.000
_cell.length_b   1.000
_cell.length_c   1.000
_cell.angle_alpha   90.00
_cell.angle_beta   90.00
_cell.angle_gamma   90.00
#
_symmetry.space_group_name_H-M   'P 1'
#
loop_
_entity.id
_entity.type
_entity.pdbx_description
1 polymer ?
#
loop_
_entity_poly.entity_id
_entity_poly.type
_entity_poly.pdbx_seq_one_letter_code
_entity_poly.pdbx_strand_id
1 'polypeptide(L)'
;MSTLSRPGRLTLCLVLVLPLLVPLARPAAGESGQSPAQGTEQAIQQCKSEHAGCLNACAYLNGDDEARQTGCEARCAADRAACEALAGYAKVKPWLDQQKESVDRLLDGLSRDGDGEPVTGQRCDERRQGCQGDCADRFPEEDDEGRLSCTAVCEAEHAACQTLAGVEKARPWIRQQTEKLRDFLDGFMGTPPKDRPEPKPAEPANKSAPETLDI
;
A
#
# COMPACT_ATOMS: atom_id res chain seq x y z
N MET A 1 4.00 52.20 -56.09
CA MET A 1 3.75 52.60 -54.69
C MET A 1 2.83 51.54 -54.10
N SER A 2 3.12 50.71 -53.11
CA SER A 2 4.33 50.45 -52.33
C SER A 2 4.19 49.03 -51.78
N THR A 3 5.29 48.31 -51.75
CA THR A 3 5.50 46.98 -51.18
C THR A 3 5.75 47.08 -49.66
N LEU A 4 5.15 46.21 -48.85
CA LEU A 4 5.40 46.04 -47.40
C LEU A 4 5.44 44.52 -47.13
N SER A 5 6.59 43.86 -47.21
CA SER A 5 7.66 43.72 -46.20
C SER A 5 7.21 43.10 -44.87
N ARG A 6 7.34 41.77 -44.76
CA ARG A 6 7.21 40.97 -43.53
C ARG A 6 8.60 40.75 -42.94
N PRO A 7 8.89 41.18 -41.69
CA PRO A 7 10.07 40.71 -40.98
C PRO A 7 9.77 39.42 -40.23
N GLY A 8 10.60 38.41 -40.48
CA GLY A 8 10.60 37.15 -39.77
C GLY A 8 10.97 37.31 -38.30
N ARG A 9 10.37 36.46 -37.46
CA ARG A 9 10.86 36.17 -36.11
C ARG A 9 11.24 34.70 -36.07
N LEU A 10 12.56 34.46 -36.20
CA LEU A 10 13.22 33.25 -35.73
C LEU A 10 13.00 33.16 -34.21
N THR A 11 11.98 32.43 -33.79
CA THR A 11 11.85 32.02 -32.39
C THR A 11 12.73 30.79 -32.20
N LEU A 12 13.92 31.05 -31.68
CA LEU A 12 14.92 30.12 -31.20
C LEU A 12 14.25 29.09 -30.25
N CYS A 13 14.05 27.86 -30.72
CA CYS A 13 13.67 26.72 -29.87
C CYS A 13 14.86 26.34 -29.00
N LEU A 14 15.01 27.03 -27.86
CA LEU A 14 15.88 26.60 -26.78
C LEU A 14 15.20 25.40 -26.10
N VAL A 15 15.46 24.20 -26.62
CA VAL A 15 15.11 22.93 -25.98
C VAL A 15 15.99 22.81 -24.72
N LEU A 16 15.50 23.38 -23.62
CA LEU A 16 15.99 23.10 -22.27
C LEU A 16 15.65 21.65 -21.95
N VAL A 17 16.59 20.76 -22.28
CA VAL A 17 16.70 19.43 -21.66
C VAL A 17 17.11 19.67 -20.20
N LEU A 18 16.13 19.99 -19.34
CA LEU A 18 16.33 19.93 -17.89
C LEU A 18 16.38 18.43 -17.52
N PRO A 19 17.52 17.90 -17.05
CA PRO A 19 17.53 16.56 -16.51
C PRO A 19 16.75 16.58 -15.18
N LEU A 20 15.79 15.67 -15.06
CA LEU A 20 15.17 15.24 -13.81
C LEU A 20 16.25 14.68 -12.86
N LEU A 21 17.02 15.57 -12.24
CA LEU A 21 17.81 15.27 -11.06
C LEU A 21 16.92 15.58 -9.85
N VAL A 22 16.04 14.64 -9.52
CA VAL A 22 15.46 14.58 -8.18
C VAL A 22 16.58 14.07 -7.27
N PRO A 23 17.13 14.90 -6.35
CA PRO A 23 18.10 14.41 -5.39
C PRO A 23 17.36 13.44 -4.48
N LEU A 24 17.67 12.15 -4.58
CA LEU A 24 17.46 11.19 -3.51
C LEU A 24 18.38 11.57 -2.33
N ALA A 25 18.08 12.68 -1.67
CA ALA A 25 18.70 13.09 -0.43
C ALA A 25 18.21 12.14 0.67
N ARG A 26 18.89 11.00 0.78
CA ARG A 26 18.75 10.06 1.88
C ARG A 26 19.32 10.77 3.12
N PRO A 27 18.51 11.17 4.12
CA PRO A 27 19.05 11.83 5.30
C PRO A 27 19.98 10.85 6.02
N ALA A 28 21.23 11.26 6.19
CA ALA A 28 22.17 10.58 7.06
C ALA A 28 21.60 10.61 8.48
N ALA A 29 21.35 9.43 9.04
CA ALA A 29 20.88 9.27 10.40
C ALA A 29 21.99 9.70 11.37
N GLY A 30 21.93 10.96 11.81
CA GLY A 30 22.68 11.43 12.96
C GLY A 30 21.98 11.00 14.25
N GLU A 31 22.60 10.11 15.01
CA GLU A 31 22.23 9.77 16.39
C GLU A 31 22.34 11.02 17.27
N SER A 32 21.28 11.82 17.30
CA SER A 32 21.06 12.80 18.35
C SER A 32 19.88 12.27 19.17
N GLY A 33 20.02 12.21 20.49
CA GLY A 33 19.06 11.66 21.44
C GLY A 33 17.75 12.45 21.52
N GLN A 34 17.04 12.54 20.41
CA GLN A 34 15.73 13.12 20.29
C GLN A 34 14.71 12.14 20.88
N SER A 35 13.95 12.63 21.84
CA SER A 35 12.89 11.86 22.47
C SER A 35 11.93 11.34 21.38
N PRO A 36 11.52 10.05 21.40
CA PRO A 36 10.71 9.44 20.33
C PRO A 36 9.38 10.18 20.08
N ALA A 37 8.89 10.92 21.08
CA ALA A 37 7.73 11.80 20.93
C ALA A 37 7.98 12.98 19.98
N GLN A 38 9.17 13.59 20.01
CA GLN A 38 9.53 14.72 19.16
C GLN A 38 9.74 14.29 17.70
N GLY A 39 10.30 13.10 17.48
CA GLY A 39 10.47 12.55 16.13
C GLY A 39 9.14 12.25 15.41
N THR A 40 8.10 11.86 16.16
CA THR A 40 6.79 11.52 15.57
C THR A 40 6.03 12.77 15.11
N GLU A 41 5.98 13.81 15.95
CA GLU A 41 5.34 15.07 15.56
C GLU A 41 6.06 15.67 14.36
N GLN A 42 7.39 15.66 14.35
CA GLN A 42 8.17 16.14 13.21
C GLN A 42 7.90 15.34 11.93
N ALA A 43 7.78 14.01 12.02
CA ALA A 43 7.41 13.16 10.88
C ALA A 43 5.99 13.46 10.36
N ILE A 44 5.01 13.66 11.25
CA ILE A 44 3.65 14.05 10.86
C ILE A 44 3.64 15.43 10.16
N GLN A 45 4.41 16.39 10.69
CA GLN A 45 4.54 17.70 10.06
C GLN A 45 5.21 17.61 8.68
N GLN A 46 6.17 16.69 8.50
CA GLN A 46 6.75 16.39 7.19
C GLN A 46 5.73 15.78 6.23
N CYS A 47 4.90 14.82 6.67
CA CYS A 47 3.82 14.27 5.84
C CYS A 47 2.86 15.36 5.35
N LYS A 48 2.53 16.33 6.20
CA LYS A 48 1.67 17.47 5.85
C LYS A 48 2.31 18.39 4.82
N SER A 49 3.61 18.67 4.94
CA SER A 49 4.30 19.54 3.97
C SER A 49 4.45 18.86 2.60
N GLU A 50 4.73 17.55 2.57
CA GLU A 50 4.78 16.75 1.34
C GLU A 50 3.41 16.69 0.66
N HIS A 51 2.33 16.50 1.43
CA HIS A 51 0.97 16.56 0.93
C HIS A 51 0.65 17.90 0.25
N ALA A 52 1.00 19.03 0.89
CA ALA A 52 0.81 20.35 0.29
C ALA A 52 1.61 20.51 -1.01
N GLY A 53 2.85 19.99 -1.06
CA GLY A 53 3.65 19.94 -2.29
C GLY A 53 2.98 19.13 -3.40
N CYS A 54 2.41 17.98 -3.06
CA CYS A 54 1.68 17.11 -3.98
C CYS A 54 0.47 17.83 -4.60
N LEU A 55 -0.36 18.49 -3.77
CA LEU A 55 -1.52 19.24 -4.24
C LEU A 55 -1.12 20.38 -5.20
N ASN A 56 -0.05 21.11 -4.89
CA ASN A 56 0.46 22.17 -5.77
C ASN A 56 0.94 21.61 -7.13
N ALA A 57 1.60 20.45 -7.12
CA ALA A 57 2.01 19.77 -8.36
C ALA A 57 0.79 19.29 -9.18
N CYS A 58 -0.25 18.78 -8.51
CA CYS A 58 -1.50 18.40 -9.16
C CYS A 58 -2.17 19.58 -9.87
N ALA A 59 -2.24 20.75 -9.21
CA ALA A 59 -2.78 21.96 -9.81
C ALA A 59 -1.97 22.42 -11.03
N TYR A 60 -0.64 22.35 -10.96
CA TYR A 60 0.23 22.73 -12.08
C TYR A 60 0.12 21.79 -13.29
N LEU A 61 0.05 20.48 -13.06
CA LEU A 61 0.09 19.47 -14.12
C LEU A 61 -1.25 19.25 -14.82
N ASN A 62 -2.37 19.43 -14.11
CA ASN A 62 -3.69 19.10 -14.65
C ASN A 62 -4.47 20.32 -15.14
N GLY A 63 -4.00 21.55 -14.87
CA GLY A 63 -4.64 22.78 -15.34
C GLY A 63 -6.12 22.81 -14.96
N ASP A 64 -7.01 22.95 -15.96
CA ASP A 64 -8.46 23.03 -15.79
C ASP A 64 -9.19 21.66 -15.95
N ASP A 65 -8.47 20.54 -16.06
CA ASP A 65 -9.06 19.20 -16.17
C ASP A 65 -9.48 18.66 -14.79
N GLU A 66 -10.74 18.93 -14.42
CA GLU A 66 -11.33 18.60 -13.12
C GLU A 66 -11.26 17.10 -12.78
N ALA A 67 -11.42 16.21 -13.78
CA ALA A 67 -11.37 14.77 -13.57
C ALA A 67 -9.96 14.29 -13.21
N ARG A 68 -8.94 14.82 -13.91
CA ARG A 68 -7.54 14.50 -13.61
C ARG A 68 -7.08 15.15 -12.31
N GLN A 69 -7.55 16.36 -12.01
CA GLN A 69 -7.31 17.03 -10.75
C GLN A 69 -7.86 16.20 -9.58
N THR A 70 -9.12 15.77 -9.63
CA THR A 70 -9.75 14.96 -8.58
C THR A 70 -8.99 13.66 -8.32
N GLY A 71 -8.60 12.95 -9.39
CA GLY A 71 -7.80 11.72 -9.26
C GLY A 71 -6.41 11.96 -8.64
N CYS A 72 -5.78 13.08 -8.97
CA CYS A 72 -4.48 13.49 -8.42
C CYS A 72 -4.58 13.83 -6.92
N GLU A 73 -5.59 14.62 -6.53
CA GLU A 73 -5.84 14.99 -5.13
C GLU A 73 -6.16 13.77 -4.26
N ALA A 74 -6.98 12.83 -4.76
CA ALA A 74 -7.28 11.59 -4.07
C ALA A 74 -6.01 10.76 -3.79
N ARG A 75 -5.08 10.72 -4.75
CA ARG A 75 -3.79 10.05 -4.56
C ARG A 75 -2.92 10.76 -3.53
N CYS A 76 -2.82 12.09 -3.58
CA CYS A 76 -2.08 12.86 -2.56
C CYS A 76 -2.64 12.59 -1.14
N ALA A 77 -3.97 12.53 -1.00
CA ALA A 77 -4.61 12.21 0.27
C ALA A 77 -4.28 10.79 0.76
N ALA A 78 -4.26 9.80 -0.13
CA ALA A 78 -3.87 8.44 0.19
C ALA A 78 -2.38 8.37 0.62
N ASP A 79 -1.48 9.05 -0.09
CA ASP A 79 -0.06 9.10 0.23
C ASP A 79 0.18 9.76 1.60
N ARG A 80 -0.57 10.83 1.92
CA ARG A 80 -0.54 11.45 3.25
C ARG A 80 -1.00 10.50 4.34
N ALA A 81 -2.13 9.81 4.14
CA ALA A 81 -2.66 8.86 5.12
C ALA A 81 -1.67 7.72 5.39
N ALA A 82 -1.02 7.21 4.33
CA ALA A 82 0.03 6.20 4.46
C ALA A 82 1.25 6.74 5.23
N CYS A 83 1.69 7.97 4.94
CA CYS A 83 2.80 8.61 5.65
C CYS A 83 2.50 8.80 7.15
N GLU A 84 1.33 9.35 7.49
CA GLU A 84 0.91 9.55 8.89
C GLU A 84 0.76 8.19 9.62
N ALA A 85 0.22 7.17 8.95
CA ALA A 85 0.14 5.82 9.50
C ALA A 85 1.53 5.21 9.76
N LEU A 86 2.49 5.39 8.86
CA LEU A 86 3.87 4.92 9.04
C LEU A 86 4.61 5.70 10.15
N ALA A 87 4.40 7.01 10.24
CA ALA A 87 4.93 7.83 11.32
C ALA A 87 4.37 7.38 12.68
N GLY A 88 3.07 7.11 12.75
CA GLY A 88 2.42 6.53 13.93
C GLY A 88 2.91 5.11 14.23
N TYR A 89 3.13 4.30 13.19
CA TYR A 89 3.66 2.95 13.30
C TYR A 89 5.05 2.93 13.93
N ALA A 90 5.93 3.87 13.58
CA ALA A 90 7.27 3.97 14.17
C ALA A 90 7.23 4.14 15.70
N LYS A 91 6.21 4.84 16.23
CA LYS A 91 5.99 5.00 17.67
C LYS A 91 5.56 3.70 18.34
N VAL A 92 4.69 2.94 17.69
CA VAL A 92 4.23 1.65 18.22
C VAL A 92 5.18 0.52 17.88
N LYS A 93 6.15 0.70 16.98
CA LYS A 93 7.08 -0.37 16.55
C LYS A 93 7.77 -1.08 17.72
N PRO A 94 8.33 -0.41 18.75
CA PRO A 94 8.94 -1.13 19.88
C PRO A 94 7.92 -1.95 20.69
N TRP A 95 6.70 -1.42 20.85
CA TRP A 95 5.59 -2.13 21.48
C TRP A 95 5.09 -3.28 20.60
N LEU A 96 5.07 -3.08 19.28
CA LEU A 96 4.71 -4.08 18.27
C LEU A 96 5.78 -5.16 18.14
N ASP A 97 7.06 -4.85 18.34
CA ASP A 97 8.15 -5.82 18.36
C ASP A 97 8.03 -6.69 19.63
N GLN A 98 7.64 -6.09 20.78
CA GLN A 98 7.28 -6.86 21.98
C GLN A 98 6.00 -7.68 21.79
N GLN A 99 4.99 -7.12 21.12
CA GLN A 99 3.77 -7.85 20.75
C GLN A 99 4.07 -8.92 19.71
N LYS A 100 5.05 -8.73 18.83
CA LYS A 100 5.45 -9.71 17.82
C LYS A 100 5.96 -10.97 18.49
N GLU A 101 6.73 -10.89 19.57
CA GLU A 101 7.08 -12.11 20.33
C GLU A 101 5.84 -12.80 20.92
N SER A 102 4.84 -12.02 21.32
CA SER A 102 3.57 -12.54 21.85
C SER A 102 2.69 -13.15 20.74
N VAL A 103 2.66 -12.53 19.57
CA VAL A 103 1.96 -12.97 18.36
C VAL A 103 2.67 -14.16 17.74
N ASP A 104 4.00 -14.17 17.65
CA ASP A 104 4.80 -15.31 17.19
C ASP A 104 4.63 -16.49 18.16
N ARG A 105 4.59 -16.26 19.48
CA ARG A 105 4.26 -17.31 20.47
C ARG A 105 2.83 -17.83 20.32
N LEU A 106 1.88 -16.94 20.01
CA LEU A 106 0.48 -17.31 19.74
C LEU A 106 0.36 -18.09 18.44
N LEU A 107 1.02 -17.64 17.37
CA LEU A 107 1.05 -18.29 16.05
C LEU A 107 1.81 -19.62 16.09
N ASP A 108 2.89 -19.73 16.88
CA ASP A 108 3.59 -20.99 17.15
C ASP A 108 2.70 -21.96 17.94
N GLY A 109 1.89 -21.44 18.88
CA GLY A 109 0.84 -22.19 19.54
C GLY A 109 -0.28 -22.68 18.60
N LEU A 110 -0.64 -21.87 17.59
CA LEU A 110 -1.61 -22.23 16.55
C LEU A 110 -1.03 -23.13 15.45
N SER A 111 0.29 -23.11 15.25
CA SER A 111 1.02 -23.90 14.25
C SER A 111 1.50 -25.24 14.80
N ARG A 112 1.56 -25.40 16.12
CA ARG A 112 1.50 -26.73 16.73
C ARG A 112 0.19 -27.34 16.27
N ASP A 113 0.28 -28.48 15.58
CA ASP A 113 -0.84 -29.33 15.16
C ASP A 113 -1.59 -29.91 16.37
N GLY A 114 -2.03 -29.05 17.28
CA GLY A 114 -3.00 -29.38 18.29
C GLY A 114 -4.32 -29.59 17.57
N ASP A 115 -4.92 -30.71 17.87
CA ASP A 115 -6.33 -31.07 17.92
C ASP A 115 -7.30 -29.99 18.49
N GLY A 116 -6.88 -28.72 18.49
CA GLY A 116 -7.70 -27.55 18.75
C GLY A 116 -8.89 -27.53 17.81
N GLU A 117 -10.06 -27.68 18.41
CA GLU A 117 -11.34 -27.65 17.75
C GLU A 117 -11.46 -26.42 16.84
N PRO A 118 -11.90 -26.59 15.56
CA PRO A 118 -11.87 -25.53 14.57
C PRO A 118 -12.61 -24.28 15.03
N VAL A 119 -12.02 -23.11 14.77
CA VAL A 119 -12.67 -21.82 15.06
C VAL A 119 -13.80 -21.62 14.05
N THR A 120 -15.04 -21.72 14.51
CA THR A 120 -16.24 -21.48 13.70
C THR A 120 -16.83 -20.11 14.03
N GLY A 121 -17.55 -19.52 13.08
CA GLY A 121 -18.26 -18.25 13.30
C GLY A 121 -19.24 -18.33 14.49
N GLN A 122 -19.92 -19.46 14.67
CA GLN A 122 -20.81 -19.67 15.81
C GLN A 122 -20.06 -19.58 17.15
N ARG A 123 -18.88 -20.19 17.24
CA ARG A 123 -18.07 -20.14 18.48
C ARG A 123 -17.57 -18.72 18.77
N CYS A 124 -17.29 -17.93 17.74
CA CYS A 124 -16.99 -16.50 17.90
C CYS A 124 -18.19 -15.74 18.47
N ASP A 125 -19.41 -16.00 17.98
CA ASP A 125 -20.64 -15.36 18.47
C ASP A 125 -20.94 -15.71 19.93
N GLU A 126 -20.76 -16.98 20.32
CA GLU A 126 -20.91 -17.44 21.71
C GLU A 126 -19.90 -16.76 22.63
N ARG A 127 -18.63 -16.64 22.20
CA ARG A 127 -17.59 -15.94 22.97
C ARG A 127 -17.90 -14.45 23.12
N ARG A 128 -18.40 -13.78 22.07
CA ARG A 128 -18.82 -12.37 22.16
C ARG A 128 -19.94 -12.19 23.17
N GLN A 129 -20.96 -13.05 23.14
CA GLN A 129 -22.07 -12.98 24.10
C GLN A 129 -21.58 -13.15 25.54
N GLY A 130 -20.66 -14.10 25.78
CA GLY A 130 -20.00 -14.25 27.08
C GLY A 130 -19.25 -12.99 27.52
N CYS A 131 -18.42 -12.43 26.64
CA CYS A 131 -17.68 -11.19 26.90
C CYS A 131 -18.61 -10.01 27.23
N GLN A 132 -19.70 -9.84 26.46
CA GLN A 132 -20.69 -8.79 26.73
C GLN A 132 -21.41 -9.00 28.06
N GLY A 133 -21.69 -10.25 28.44
CA GLY A 133 -22.22 -10.60 29.76
C GLY A 133 -21.27 -10.21 30.89
N ASP A 134 -19.99 -10.59 30.77
CA ASP A 134 -18.95 -10.24 31.74
C ASP A 134 -18.78 -8.71 31.88
N CYS A 135 -18.88 -7.97 30.76
CA CYS A 135 -18.88 -6.51 30.79
C CYS A 135 -20.07 -5.95 31.56
N ALA A 136 -21.27 -6.50 31.36
CA ALA A 136 -22.48 -6.05 32.06
C ALA A 136 -22.41 -6.34 33.57
N ASP A 137 -21.81 -7.47 33.97
CA ASP A 137 -21.61 -7.81 35.38
C ASP A 137 -20.54 -6.94 36.05
N ARG A 138 -19.51 -6.53 35.29
CA ARG A 138 -18.37 -5.77 35.81
C ARG A 138 -18.63 -4.26 35.91
N PHE A 139 -19.40 -3.71 34.99
CA PHE A 139 -19.66 -2.27 34.90
C PHE A 139 -21.15 -1.99 35.15
N PRO A 140 -21.52 -1.32 36.26
CA PRO A 140 -22.91 -1.02 36.57
C PRO A 140 -23.53 -0.09 35.53
N GLU A 141 -24.86 0.03 35.52
CA GLU A 141 -25.57 0.82 34.50
C GLU A 141 -25.23 2.32 34.52
N GLU A 142 -24.68 2.84 35.63
CA GLU A 142 -24.28 4.24 35.74
C GLU A 142 -22.89 4.53 35.15
N ASP A 143 -22.11 3.49 34.78
CA ASP A 143 -20.76 3.62 34.22
C ASP A 143 -20.75 3.42 32.70
N ASP A 144 -21.33 4.40 31.99
CA ASP A 144 -21.45 4.38 30.52
C ASP A 144 -20.07 4.31 29.82
N GLU A 145 -19.05 5.01 30.33
CA GLU A 145 -17.72 5.01 29.74
C GLU A 145 -17.02 3.66 29.90
N GLY A 146 -17.13 3.02 31.06
CA GLY A 146 -16.62 1.68 31.32
C GLY A 146 -17.29 0.62 30.43
N ARG A 147 -18.62 0.68 30.30
CA ARG A 147 -19.40 -0.21 29.44
C ARG A 147 -19.07 -0.04 27.96
N LEU A 148 -18.97 1.19 27.47
CA LEU A 148 -18.60 1.48 26.08
C LEU A 148 -17.21 0.95 25.76
N SER A 149 -16.24 1.21 26.65
CA SER A 149 -14.86 0.73 26.47
C SER A 149 -14.78 -0.80 26.47
N CYS A 150 -15.48 -1.47 27.39
CA CYS A 150 -15.53 -2.93 27.46
C CYS A 150 -16.19 -3.56 26.22
N THR A 151 -17.31 -2.99 25.78
CA THR A 151 -18.03 -3.44 24.57
C THR A 151 -17.15 -3.31 23.33
N ALA A 152 -16.41 -2.21 23.19
CA ALA A 152 -15.50 -2.00 22.06
C ALA A 152 -14.41 -3.08 21.99
N VAL A 153 -13.89 -3.53 23.14
CA VAL A 153 -12.93 -4.64 23.20
C VAL A 153 -13.60 -5.96 22.77
N CYS A 154 -14.79 -6.28 23.28
CA CYS A 154 -15.51 -7.50 22.87
C CYS A 154 -15.80 -7.56 21.37
N GLU A 155 -16.18 -6.42 20.75
CA GLU A 155 -16.41 -6.37 19.30
C GLU A 155 -15.10 -6.51 18.51
N ALA A 156 -14.00 -5.93 19.00
CA ALA A 156 -12.68 -6.10 18.37
C ALA A 156 -12.22 -7.56 18.41
N GLU A 157 -12.39 -8.25 19.55
CA GLU A 157 -12.07 -9.68 19.68
C GLU A 157 -12.98 -10.55 18.80
N HIS A 158 -14.27 -10.21 18.71
CA HIS A 158 -15.22 -10.89 17.82
C HIS A 158 -14.81 -10.77 16.35
N ALA A 159 -14.49 -9.56 15.90
CA ALA A 159 -14.05 -9.30 14.53
C ALA A 159 -12.75 -10.06 14.19
N ALA A 160 -11.79 -10.10 15.13
CA ALA A 160 -10.57 -10.89 14.96
C ALA A 160 -10.87 -12.40 14.86
N CYS A 161 -11.76 -12.91 15.72
CA CYS A 161 -12.19 -14.31 15.69
C CYS A 161 -12.88 -14.67 14.37
N GLN A 162 -13.82 -13.85 13.90
CA GLN A 162 -14.51 -14.05 12.61
C GLN A 162 -13.54 -14.01 11.43
N THR A 163 -12.54 -13.13 11.48
CA THR A 163 -11.49 -13.08 10.46
C THR A 163 -10.70 -14.38 10.42
N LEU A 164 -10.30 -14.92 11.57
CA LEU A 164 -9.60 -16.21 11.66
C LEU A 164 -10.48 -17.37 11.18
N ALA A 165 -11.76 -17.40 11.56
CA ALA A 165 -12.71 -18.40 11.05
C ALA A 165 -12.85 -18.33 9.52
N GLY A 166 -12.85 -17.12 8.96
CA GLY A 166 -12.85 -16.89 7.52
C GLY A 166 -11.57 -17.37 6.84
N VAL A 167 -10.40 -17.09 7.43
CA VAL A 167 -9.10 -17.55 6.94
C VAL A 167 -9.02 -19.08 6.98
N GLU A 168 -9.49 -19.72 8.05
CA GLU A 168 -9.57 -21.18 8.14
C GLU A 168 -10.45 -21.77 7.03
N LYS A 169 -11.62 -21.18 6.79
CA LYS A 169 -12.50 -21.58 5.70
C LYS A 169 -11.85 -21.39 4.32
N ALA A 170 -11.03 -20.35 4.17
CA ALA A 170 -10.31 -20.05 2.94
C ALA A 170 -8.99 -20.83 2.80
N ARG A 171 -8.47 -21.45 3.87
CA ARG A 171 -7.21 -22.20 3.89
C ARG A 171 -7.02 -23.15 2.71
N PRO A 172 -7.98 -24.02 2.32
CA PRO A 172 -7.80 -24.90 1.18
C PRO A 172 -7.62 -24.14 -0.14
N TRP A 173 -8.37 -23.05 -0.33
CA TRP A 173 -8.22 -22.19 -1.52
C TRP A 173 -6.88 -21.45 -1.52
N ILE A 174 -6.45 -20.92 -0.37
CA ILE A 174 -5.15 -20.24 -0.22
C ILE A 174 -4.02 -21.22 -0.57
N ARG A 175 -4.05 -22.45 -0.01
CA ARG A 175 -3.06 -23.49 -0.34
C ARG A 175 -2.99 -23.75 -1.84
N GLN A 176 -4.14 -23.90 -2.50
CA GLN A 176 -4.19 -24.10 -3.95
C GLN A 176 -3.59 -22.92 -4.73
N GLN A 177 -3.84 -21.68 -4.33
CA GLN A 177 -3.27 -20.50 -5.00
C GLN A 177 -1.76 -20.39 -4.75
N THR A 178 -1.30 -20.71 -3.54
CA THR A 178 0.13 -20.74 -3.21
C THR A 178 0.88 -21.79 -4.03
N GLU A 179 0.30 -22.99 -4.22
CA GLU A 179 0.87 -24.03 -5.09
C GLU A 179 0.95 -23.55 -6.54
N LYS A 180 -0.12 -22.99 -7.10
CA LYS A 180 -0.12 -22.44 -8.46
C LYS A 180 0.91 -21.32 -8.66
N LEU A 181 1.03 -20.43 -7.67
CA LEU A 181 2.01 -19.34 -7.72
C LEU A 181 3.44 -19.89 -7.66
N ARG A 182 3.69 -20.89 -6.81
CA ARG A 182 4.98 -21.58 -6.74
C ARG A 182 5.33 -22.23 -8.07
N ASP A 183 4.42 -22.98 -8.69
CA ASP A 183 4.64 -23.62 -9.99
C ASP A 183 4.95 -22.59 -11.09
N PHE A 184 4.24 -21.46 -11.07
CA PHE A 184 4.51 -20.35 -11.99
C PHE A 184 5.92 -19.76 -11.79
N LEU A 185 6.30 -19.50 -10.53
CA LEU A 185 7.61 -18.95 -10.20
C LEU A 185 8.74 -19.93 -10.51
N ASP A 186 8.55 -21.23 -10.26
CA ASP A 186 9.51 -22.29 -10.62
C ASP A 186 9.67 -22.39 -12.14
N GLY A 187 8.59 -22.20 -12.92
CA GLY A 187 8.66 -22.10 -14.38
C GLY A 187 9.30 -20.82 -14.90
N PHE A 188 9.13 -19.69 -14.20
CA PHE A 188 9.69 -18.39 -14.58
C PHE A 188 11.17 -18.23 -14.20
N MET A 189 11.57 -18.71 -13.02
CA MET A 189 12.95 -18.68 -12.52
C MET A 189 13.76 -19.92 -12.90
N GLY A 190 13.09 -21.00 -13.33
CA GLY A 190 13.75 -22.15 -13.93
C GLY A 190 14.59 -21.69 -15.12
N THR A 191 15.89 -21.98 -15.06
CA THR A 191 16.86 -21.67 -16.11
C THR A 191 16.23 -21.96 -17.48
N PRO A 192 16.19 -21.01 -18.44
CA PRO A 192 15.69 -21.30 -19.77
C PRO A 192 16.42 -22.54 -20.30
N PRO A 193 15.72 -23.52 -20.89
CA PRO A 193 16.35 -24.73 -21.37
C PRO A 193 17.53 -24.35 -22.26
N LYS A 194 18.74 -24.78 -21.88
CA LYS A 194 19.98 -24.51 -22.62
C LYS A 194 19.95 -25.04 -24.06
N ASP A 195 18.96 -25.87 -24.38
CA ASP A 195 18.75 -26.50 -25.68
C ASP A 195 17.62 -25.85 -26.49
N ARG A 196 17.24 -24.59 -26.23
CA ARG A 196 16.36 -23.89 -27.18
C ARG A 196 17.21 -23.57 -28.42
N PRO A 197 16.97 -24.22 -29.59
CA PRO A 197 17.76 -23.97 -30.78
C PRO A 197 17.70 -22.48 -31.12
N GLU A 198 18.84 -21.87 -31.41
CA GLU A 198 18.93 -20.46 -31.77
C GLU A 198 17.88 -20.14 -32.85
N PRO A 199 17.06 -19.09 -32.67
CA PRO A 199 16.13 -18.67 -33.69
C PRO A 199 16.96 -18.36 -34.95
N LYS A 200 16.74 -19.13 -36.01
CA LYS A 200 17.35 -18.86 -37.31
C LYS A 200 17.07 -17.40 -37.66
N PRO A 201 18.10 -16.62 -38.08
CA PRO A 201 17.92 -15.24 -38.48
C PRO A 201 16.73 -15.12 -39.42
N ALA A 202 15.74 -14.33 -39.03
CA ALA A 202 14.58 -14.08 -39.87
C ALA A 202 15.08 -13.46 -41.18
N GLU A 203 14.86 -14.19 -42.27
CA GLU A 203 15.10 -13.70 -43.62
C GLU A 203 14.34 -12.38 -43.80
N PRO A 204 14.99 -11.30 -44.26
CA PRO A 204 14.37 -9.99 -44.30
C PRO A 204 13.14 -10.02 -45.21
N ALA A 205 11.97 -9.87 -44.60
CA ALA A 205 10.71 -9.69 -45.30
C ALA A 205 10.84 -8.47 -46.21
N ASN A 206 10.92 -8.74 -47.51
CA ASN A 206 11.00 -7.76 -48.58
C ASN A 206 9.72 -6.90 -48.53
N LYS A 207 9.83 -5.68 -48.00
CA LYS A 207 8.75 -4.70 -47.94
C LYS A 207 8.45 -4.22 -49.35
N SER A 208 7.46 -4.84 -49.98
CA SER A 208 6.76 -4.22 -51.11
C SER A 208 6.06 -2.96 -50.61
N ALA A 209 6.37 -1.83 -51.24
CA ALA A 209 5.87 -0.50 -50.90
C ALA A 209 4.35 -0.40 -51.11
N PRO A 210 3.62 0.35 -50.26
CA PRO A 210 2.22 0.67 -50.51
C PRO A 210 2.10 1.68 -51.66
N GLU A 211 1.30 1.31 -52.65
CA GLU A 211 0.82 2.18 -53.73
C GLU A 211 0.14 3.43 -53.14
N THR A 212 0.52 4.59 -53.67
CA THR A 212 -0.07 5.90 -53.39
C THR A 212 -1.48 5.96 -53.93
N LEU A 213 -2.44 6.24 -53.05
CA LEU A 213 -3.82 6.57 -53.41
C LEU A 213 -3.90 8.07 -53.73
N ASP A 214 -4.08 8.42 -54.99
CA ASP A 214 -4.40 9.78 -55.44
C ASP A 214 -5.80 10.19 -54.93
N ILE A 215 -5.91 11.38 -54.34
CA ILE A 215 -7.17 12.10 -54.07
C ILE A 215 -7.09 13.44 -54.79
#